data_AF-A0A2V1CC39-F1
#
_entry.id   AF-A0A2V1CC39-F1
#
_cell.length_a   1.000
_cell.length_b   1.000
_cell.length_c   1.000
_cell.angle_alpha   90.00
_cell.angle_beta   90.00
_cell.angle_gamma   90.00
#
_symmetry.space_group_name_H-M   'P 1'
#
loop_
_entity.id
_entity.type
_entity.pdbx_description
1 polymer ?
#
loop_
_entity_poly.entity_id
_entity_poly.type
_entity_poly.pdbx_seq_one_letter_code
_entity_poly.pdbx_strand_id
1 'polypeptide(L)'
;MALTVSPEQFKYQSLAEGDSFRLLLLQPSPSHDSALHCHVLHTTLSQCDRDIIDQYTALSYVWGDPSNTGSIHVDGTLVTITATLDAALRDLRDESRVLRIWADALCIDQSNLTERASQVGLMAQIYSIAHHTVIHLGPLTSETETVLKAAPSNTSGTVTYSRDLVSIAEQNMLQAVWFTRVWVFQELVLSRDPMLLSPGWKRKSKELQILGDMSSNRGPIMALLASRRGLGATDPRDMIYANMGIAFDLSSLLGYVQVDYRKSCEEVYEAVARYLLDNIGPGGPTVFFPHAASNQQSERKNLASWAPDWTLPGASLSKMFNDSKFYRLQLDYQAHYTFVGQPLILAWVGYEVDVVDSFSMELPDPVSLNSGGRVEYQEAVKKLRTMYSNVWSSGDEFGHHQHVDLKGKEDEHERLCLVLGDEWLRIIGKELPGFGSRPSTEAIDNQGKFFESFRTWLRARGPQQIIMVGSGSEGMATLMHTYLLPQPIPSTLTGRRLATTKTGRIAVVPRDAHVGDLVVQLAGPQNFLLLRRDSRARGQDLEIDIKTALRALNGNDSVKVDRRLEAMKKVDEMGVKNCTLVGECYVDGVTGWKIREQYDCEIYALR
;
A
#
# COMPACT_ATOMS: atom_id res chain seq x y z
N MET A 1 2.03 -63.88 6.80
CA MET A 1 2.10 -62.57 7.49
C MET A 1 2.97 -61.64 6.66
N ALA A 2 2.35 -60.86 5.78
CA ALA A 2 3.05 -59.77 5.10
C ALA A 2 3.01 -58.57 6.06
N LEU A 3 4.16 -58.22 6.62
CA LEU A 3 4.33 -56.98 7.37
C LEU A 3 4.21 -55.84 6.35
N THR A 4 3.04 -55.21 6.30
CA THR A 4 2.88 -53.89 5.69
C THR A 4 3.64 -52.90 6.56
N VAL A 5 4.93 -52.74 6.27
CA VAL A 5 5.75 -51.64 6.80
C VAL A 5 5.22 -50.38 6.12
N SER A 6 4.48 -49.58 6.86
CA SER A 6 4.18 -48.20 6.47
C SER A 6 5.51 -47.47 6.21
N PRO A 7 5.68 -46.76 5.10
CA PRO A 7 6.93 -46.03 4.85
C PRO A 7 7.22 -45.10 6.02
N GLU A 8 8.42 -45.19 6.59
CA GLU A 8 8.86 -44.30 7.66
C GLU A 8 8.80 -42.86 7.16
N GLN A 9 7.96 -42.03 7.77
CA GLN A 9 7.89 -40.62 7.45
C GLN A 9 9.11 -39.92 8.06
N PHE A 10 9.79 -39.09 7.28
CA PHE A 10 10.92 -38.30 7.77
C PHE A 10 10.48 -37.44 8.96
N LYS A 11 11.25 -37.46 10.04
CA LYS A 11 10.98 -36.72 11.28
C LYS A 11 12.10 -35.74 11.57
N TYR A 12 11.75 -34.47 11.68
CA TYR A 12 12.67 -33.42 12.10
C TYR A 12 13.04 -33.58 13.58
N GLN A 13 14.33 -33.44 13.88
CA GLN A 13 14.80 -33.26 15.26
C GLN A 13 14.58 -31.80 15.68
N SER A 14 14.20 -31.56 16.93
CA SER A 14 13.91 -30.22 17.44
C SER A 14 15.17 -29.33 17.47
N LEU A 15 14.99 -28.06 17.11
CA LEU A 15 16.01 -27.01 17.20
C LEU A 15 15.97 -26.40 18.62
N ALA A 16 17.05 -26.61 19.40
CA ALA A 16 17.08 -26.30 20.82
C ALA A 16 17.56 -24.86 21.15
N GLU A 17 18.37 -24.27 20.27
CA GLU A 17 19.00 -22.95 20.49
C GLU A 17 18.33 -21.87 19.63
N GLY A 18 18.32 -20.62 20.10
CA GLY A 18 17.63 -19.51 19.44
C GLY A 18 18.17 -19.12 18.07
N ASP A 19 19.44 -19.45 17.77
CA ASP A 19 20.08 -19.24 16.46
C ASP A 19 20.36 -20.56 15.72
N SER A 20 19.78 -21.67 16.19
CA SER A 20 19.94 -22.97 15.54
C SER A 20 19.09 -23.09 14.29
N PHE A 21 19.65 -23.74 13.26
CA PHE A 21 19.01 -23.99 11.99
C PHE A 21 19.62 -25.25 11.34
N ARG A 22 19.09 -25.66 10.18
CA ARG A 22 19.53 -26.87 9.48
C ARG A 22 20.13 -26.54 8.12
N LEU A 23 21.10 -27.34 7.71
CA LEU A 23 21.67 -27.34 6.36
C LEU A 23 21.52 -28.72 5.73
N LEU A 24 21.37 -28.77 4.42
CA LEU A 24 21.43 -29.99 3.64
C LEU A 24 22.87 -30.23 3.20
N LEU A 25 23.37 -31.44 3.44
CA LEU A 25 24.62 -31.95 2.87
C LEU A 25 24.28 -32.70 1.58
N LEU A 26 24.08 -31.94 0.49
CA LEU A 26 23.72 -32.48 -0.81
C LEU A 26 24.87 -33.31 -1.37
N GLN A 27 24.62 -34.59 -1.64
CA GLN A 27 25.63 -35.52 -2.14
C GLN A 27 25.91 -35.31 -3.64
N PRO A 28 27.18 -35.47 -4.06
CA PRO A 28 27.57 -35.29 -5.45
C PRO A 28 27.07 -36.42 -6.36
N SER A 29 26.98 -36.14 -7.67
CA SER A 29 26.73 -37.15 -8.69
C SER A 29 27.22 -36.66 -10.06
N PRO A 30 27.89 -37.52 -10.86
CA PRO A 30 28.31 -37.17 -12.22
C PRO A 30 27.15 -37.06 -13.21
N SER A 31 25.97 -37.62 -12.88
CA SER A 31 24.77 -37.57 -13.73
C SER A 31 23.72 -36.66 -13.10
N HIS A 32 23.20 -35.72 -13.90
CA HIS A 32 22.15 -34.77 -13.52
C HIS A 32 20.82 -35.46 -13.16
N ASP A 33 20.48 -36.53 -13.87
CA ASP A 33 19.23 -37.27 -13.65
C ASP A 33 19.27 -38.26 -12.47
N SER A 34 20.46 -38.54 -11.93
CA SER A 34 20.60 -39.45 -10.78
C SER A 34 19.83 -38.97 -9.55
N ALA A 35 19.30 -39.90 -8.75
CA ALA A 35 18.53 -39.59 -7.55
C ALA A 35 19.26 -38.60 -6.63
N LEU A 36 18.51 -37.67 -6.03
CA LEU A 36 19.07 -36.74 -5.05
C LEU A 36 19.19 -37.45 -3.69
N HIS A 37 20.33 -37.26 -3.05
CA HIS A 37 20.62 -37.74 -1.70
C HIS A 37 21.19 -36.58 -0.88
N CYS A 38 20.72 -36.42 0.35
CA CYS A 38 21.30 -35.47 1.29
C CYS A 38 21.23 -35.98 2.73
N HIS A 39 22.06 -35.37 3.58
CA HIS A 39 21.98 -35.51 5.03
C HIS A 39 21.61 -34.17 5.67
N VAL A 40 20.88 -34.21 6.78
CA VAL A 40 20.55 -32.99 7.51
C VAL A 40 21.62 -32.70 8.56
N LEU A 41 22.27 -31.55 8.45
CA LEU A 41 23.23 -31.03 9.41
C LEU A 41 22.54 -30.02 10.32
N HIS A 42 22.57 -30.27 11.63
CA HIS A 42 22.16 -29.32 12.66
C HIS A 42 23.33 -28.40 13.01
N THR A 43 23.11 -27.10 13.00
CA THR A 43 24.14 -26.08 13.25
C THR A 43 23.52 -24.80 13.82
N THR A 44 24.35 -23.81 14.09
CA THR A 44 23.95 -22.47 14.55
C THR A 44 24.49 -21.39 13.61
N LEU A 45 23.79 -20.25 13.53
CA LEU A 45 24.29 -19.08 12.79
C LEU A 45 25.69 -18.67 13.29
N SER A 46 25.89 -18.71 14.60
CA SER A 46 27.17 -18.42 15.25
C SER A 46 28.31 -19.33 14.78
N GLN A 47 28.05 -20.63 14.60
CA GLN A 47 29.05 -21.58 14.09
C GLN A 47 29.36 -21.31 12.62
N CYS A 48 28.33 -21.13 11.79
CA CYS A 48 28.50 -20.91 10.35
C CYS A 48 29.21 -19.59 10.02
N ASP A 49 28.94 -18.50 10.74
CA ASP A 49 29.61 -17.21 10.48
C ASP A 49 31.12 -17.24 10.81
N ARG A 50 31.53 -18.12 11.73
CA ARG A 50 32.95 -18.37 12.06
C ARG A 50 33.63 -19.40 11.15
N ASP A 51 32.87 -20.20 10.40
CA ASP A 51 33.40 -21.25 9.54
C ASP A 51 33.81 -20.67 8.18
N ILE A 52 35.12 -20.43 8.02
CA ILE A 52 35.70 -19.94 6.76
C ILE A 52 36.09 -21.05 5.79
N ILE A 53 35.97 -22.33 6.20
CA ILE A 53 36.43 -23.48 5.43
C ILE A 53 35.24 -24.12 4.70
N ASP A 54 34.18 -24.44 5.44
CA ASP A 54 33.03 -25.17 4.92
C ASP A 54 31.76 -24.29 4.94
N GLN A 55 31.81 -23.21 4.17
CA GLN A 55 30.70 -22.27 4.07
C GLN A 55 29.50 -22.88 3.33
N TYR A 56 28.30 -22.38 3.62
CA TYR A 56 27.07 -22.84 2.97
C TYR A 56 26.56 -21.85 1.92
N THR A 57 25.75 -22.39 1.02
CA THR A 57 25.02 -21.65 -0.01
C THR A 57 23.54 -21.60 0.36
N ALA A 58 22.95 -20.41 0.41
CA ALA A 58 21.51 -20.27 0.54
C ALA A 58 20.86 -20.40 -0.85
N LEU A 59 19.74 -21.12 -0.93
CA LEU A 59 18.98 -21.30 -2.14
C LEU A 59 17.74 -20.40 -2.12
N SER A 60 17.56 -19.66 -3.20
CA SER A 60 16.39 -18.84 -3.52
C SER A 60 15.76 -19.43 -4.77
N TYR A 61 14.52 -19.92 -4.68
CA TYR A 61 13.83 -20.57 -5.79
C TYR A 61 12.32 -20.37 -5.65
N VAL A 62 11.60 -20.46 -6.76
CA VAL A 62 10.12 -20.39 -6.73
C VAL A 62 9.57 -21.68 -6.14
N TRP A 63 8.68 -21.62 -5.14
CA TRP A 63 8.11 -22.83 -4.53
C TRP A 63 7.39 -23.74 -5.53
N GLY A 64 6.75 -23.17 -6.56
CA GLY A 64 6.07 -23.93 -7.61
C GLY A 64 4.70 -24.44 -7.19
N ASP A 65 4.06 -25.21 -8.08
CA ASP A 65 2.79 -25.88 -7.80
C ASP A 65 3.03 -27.09 -6.87
N PRO A 66 2.41 -27.15 -5.67
CA PRO A 66 2.57 -28.29 -4.74
C PRO A 66 2.14 -29.63 -5.33
N SER A 67 1.29 -29.64 -6.37
CA SER A 67 0.89 -30.86 -7.07
C SER A 67 1.96 -31.41 -8.02
N ASN A 68 2.93 -30.57 -8.40
CA ASN A 68 4.05 -30.98 -9.25
C ASN A 68 5.28 -31.28 -8.40
N THR A 69 5.59 -32.56 -8.26
CA THR A 69 6.54 -33.04 -7.25
C THR A 69 7.73 -33.77 -7.85
N GLY A 70 8.91 -33.55 -7.27
CA GLY A 70 10.09 -34.41 -7.35
C GLY A 70 10.32 -35.19 -6.05
N SER A 71 11.50 -35.79 -5.90
CA SER A 71 11.82 -36.58 -4.71
C SER A 71 13.30 -36.57 -4.38
N ILE A 72 13.61 -36.59 -3.08
CA ILE A 72 14.97 -36.60 -2.53
C ILE A 72 15.04 -37.58 -1.36
N HIS A 73 16.16 -38.29 -1.23
CA HIS A 73 16.44 -39.10 -0.04
C HIS A 73 17.13 -38.24 1.01
N VAL A 74 16.46 -38.01 2.14
CA VAL A 74 16.96 -37.26 3.29
C VAL A 74 17.26 -38.25 4.40
N ASP A 75 18.54 -38.41 4.76
CA ASP A 75 18.97 -39.40 5.76
C ASP A 75 18.43 -40.82 5.48
N GLY A 76 18.40 -41.19 4.20
CA GLY A 76 17.89 -42.48 3.73
C GLY A 76 16.37 -42.58 3.58
N THR A 77 15.61 -41.58 4.03
CA THR A 77 14.15 -41.52 3.91
C THR A 77 13.74 -40.78 2.64
N LEU A 78 12.83 -41.33 1.85
CA LEU A 78 12.31 -40.66 0.65
C LEU A 78 11.34 -39.54 1.04
N VAL A 79 11.64 -38.31 0.64
CA VAL A 79 10.86 -37.11 0.90
C VAL A 79 10.39 -36.51 -0.42
N THR A 80 9.10 -36.16 -0.49
CA THR A 80 8.51 -35.46 -1.63
C THR A 80 8.84 -33.97 -1.54
N ILE A 81 9.33 -33.41 -2.66
CA ILE A 81 9.65 -31.99 -2.81
C ILE A 81 8.95 -31.42 -4.03
N THR A 82 8.85 -30.10 -4.16
CA THR A 82 8.31 -29.50 -5.38
C THR A 82 9.28 -29.69 -6.55
N ALA A 83 8.76 -29.76 -7.77
CA ALA A 83 9.59 -29.94 -8.97
C ALA A 83 10.61 -28.80 -9.16
N THR A 84 10.29 -27.60 -8.69
CA THR A 84 11.21 -26.45 -8.72
C THR A 84 12.39 -26.62 -7.76
N LEU A 85 12.16 -27.18 -6.56
CA LEU A 85 13.26 -27.50 -5.64
C LEU A 85 14.10 -28.66 -6.17
N ASP A 86 13.47 -29.71 -6.74
CA ASP A 86 14.19 -30.84 -7.35
C ASP A 86 15.14 -30.35 -8.46
N ALA A 87 14.63 -29.55 -9.39
CA ALA A 87 15.43 -28.95 -10.46
C ALA A 87 16.56 -28.07 -9.91
N ALA A 88 16.26 -27.19 -8.94
CA ALA A 88 17.25 -26.30 -8.36
C ALA A 88 18.39 -27.05 -7.64
N LEU A 89 18.06 -28.11 -6.90
CA LEU A 89 19.06 -28.95 -6.24
C LEU A 89 19.90 -29.74 -7.26
N ARG A 90 19.32 -30.25 -8.35
CA ARG A 90 20.08 -30.92 -9.42
C ARG A 90 21.05 -29.98 -10.12
N ASP A 91 20.61 -28.76 -10.43
CA ASP A 91 21.43 -27.76 -11.10
C ASP A 91 22.54 -27.22 -10.18
N LEU A 92 22.32 -27.25 -8.86
CA LEU A 92 23.32 -26.91 -7.86
C LEU A 92 24.31 -28.04 -7.57
N ARG A 93 23.88 -29.30 -7.72
CA ARG A 93 24.66 -30.48 -7.35
C ARG A 93 26.01 -30.50 -8.07
N ASP A 94 27.07 -30.68 -7.31
CA ASP A 94 28.42 -30.85 -7.84
C ASP A 94 28.66 -32.32 -8.26
N GLU A 95 29.58 -32.54 -9.19
CA GLU A 95 29.92 -33.89 -9.65
C GLU A 95 30.73 -34.70 -8.62
N SER A 96 31.43 -34.02 -7.72
CA SER A 96 32.46 -34.62 -6.85
C SER A 96 32.41 -34.17 -5.39
N ARG A 97 31.83 -33.02 -5.09
CA ARG A 97 31.84 -32.42 -3.74
C ARG A 97 30.47 -32.42 -3.09
N VAL A 98 30.45 -32.69 -1.78
CA VAL A 98 29.26 -32.44 -0.97
C VAL A 98 29.07 -30.94 -0.83
N LEU A 99 27.85 -30.46 -1.06
CA LEU A 99 27.50 -29.05 -0.91
C LEU A 99 26.63 -28.83 0.33
N ARG A 100 26.98 -27.82 1.13
CA ARG A 100 26.16 -27.34 2.25
C ARG A 100 25.14 -26.34 1.70
N ILE A 101 23.86 -26.71 1.69
CA ILE A 101 22.78 -25.90 1.11
C ILE A 101 21.74 -25.59 2.17
N TRP A 102 21.32 -24.33 2.24
CA TRP A 102 20.09 -23.97 2.95
C TRP A 102 18.95 -23.82 1.96
N ALA A 103 17.89 -24.61 2.12
CA ALA A 103 16.65 -24.50 1.34
C ALA A 103 15.46 -24.59 2.30
N ASP A 104 14.68 -23.51 2.41
CA ASP A 104 13.58 -23.34 3.37
C ASP A 104 12.62 -24.52 3.46
N ALA A 105 12.22 -25.13 2.34
CA ALA A 105 11.26 -26.24 2.34
C ALA A 105 11.77 -27.54 3.03
N LEU A 106 13.09 -27.72 3.14
CA LEU A 106 13.70 -28.91 3.78
C LEU A 106 14.51 -28.58 5.03
N CYS A 107 14.97 -27.34 5.18
CA CYS A 107 15.73 -26.91 6.36
C CYS A 107 14.80 -26.49 7.52
N ILE A 108 13.55 -26.14 7.22
CA ILE A 108 12.51 -25.75 8.17
C ILE A 108 11.45 -26.84 8.22
N ASP A 109 11.04 -27.26 9.41
CA ASP A 109 9.84 -28.06 9.59
C ASP A 109 8.60 -27.19 9.32
N GLN A 110 8.16 -27.20 8.06
CA GLN A 110 7.01 -26.43 7.59
C GLN A 110 5.69 -26.80 8.29
N SER A 111 5.62 -27.99 8.91
CA SER A 111 4.45 -28.46 9.66
C SER A 111 4.41 -27.92 11.09
N ASN A 112 5.57 -27.56 11.65
CA ASN A 112 5.68 -26.97 12.98
C ASN A 112 5.66 -25.43 12.88
N LEU A 113 4.49 -24.83 13.06
CA LEU A 113 4.31 -23.39 12.95
C LEU A 113 5.18 -22.57 13.92
N THR A 114 5.54 -23.13 15.07
CA THR A 114 6.42 -22.44 16.05
C THR A 114 7.85 -22.42 15.53
N GLU A 115 8.33 -23.55 15.00
CA GLU A 115 9.63 -23.61 14.36
C GLU A 115 9.67 -22.73 13.12
N ARG A 116 8.67 -22.83 12.23
CA ARG A 116 8.56 -21.99 11.02
C ARG A 116 8.63 -20.51 11.36
N ALA A 117 7.87 -20.05 12.36
CA ALA A 117 7.91 -18.67 12.81
C ALA A 117 9.32 -18.26 13.30
N SER A 118 9.96 -19.11 14.12
CA SER A 118 11.33 -18.87 14.59
C SER A 118 12.33 -18.79 13.44
N GLN A 119 12.28 -19.74 12.50
CA GLN A 119 13.19 -19.79 11.36
C GLN A 119 12.98 -18.63 10.39
N VAL A 120 11.72 -18.22 10.14
CA VAL A 120 11.40 -17.01 9.37
C VAL A 120 11.96 -15.76 10.04
N GLY A 121 11.92 -15.67 11.38
CA GLY A 121 12.60 -14.62 12.14
C GLY A 121 14.12 -14.61 11.98
N LEU A 122 14.73 -15.75 11.65
CA LEU A 122 16.17 -15.89 11.40
C LEU A 122 16.57 -15.76 9.93
N MET A 123 15.64 -15.83 8.96
CA MET A 123 15.94 -15.82 7.53
C MET A 123 16.85 -14.67 7.11
N ALA A 124 16.63 -13.48 7.67
CA ALA A 124 17.47 -12.32 7.38
C ALA A 124 18.96 -12.59 7.72
N GLN A 125 19.22 -13.21 8.85
CA GLN A 125 20.57 -13.58 9.29
C GLN A 125 21.12 -14.73 8.44
N ILE A 126 20.30 -15.75 8.16
CA ILE A 126 20.67 -16.89 7.31
C ILE A 126 21.13 -16.42 5.92
N TYR A 127 20.41 -15.53 5.25
CA TYR A 127 20.87 -15.01 3.96
C TYR A 127 22.10 -14.10 4.08
N SER A 128 22.22 -13.37 5.21
CA SER A 128 23.33 -12.43 5.42
C SER A 128 24.69 -13.08 5.71
N ILE A 129 24.71 -14.29 6.27
CA ILE A 129 25.95 -15.01 6.58
C ILE A 129 26.32 -16.04 5.50
N ALA A 130 25.35 -16.43 4.65
CA ALA A 130 25.60 -17.34 3.54
C ALA A 130 26.73 -16.83 2.64
N HIS A 131 27.60 -17.73 2.19
CA HIS A 131 28.72 -17.34 1.33
C HIS A 131 28.21 -16.94 -0.06
N HIS A 132 27.29 -17.74 -0.60
CA HIS A 132 26.56 -17.43 -1.81
C HIS A 132 25.07 -17.53 -1.55
N THR A 133 24.28 -16.72 -2.25
CA THR A 133 22.85 -16.98 -2.42
C THR A 133 22.59 -17.30 -3.88
N VAL A 134 22.22 -18.54 -4.18
CA VAL A 134 21.87 -18.97 -5.53
C VAL A 134 20.40 -18.73 -5.76
N ILE A 135 20.10 -17.87 -6.72
CA ILE A 135 18.77 -17.54 -7.22
C ILE A 135 18.52 -18.40 -8.45
N HIS A 136 17.70 -19.42 -8.28
CA HIS A 136 17.28 -20.31 -9.36
C HIS A 136 16.03 -19.75 -10.04
N LEU A 137 16.19 -19.36 -11.32
CA LEU A 137 15.14 -18.72 -12.11
C LEU A 137 14.26 -19.72 -12.88
N GLY A 138 14.56 -21.02 -12.82
CA GLY A 138 13.99 -22.01 -13.73
C GLY A 138 14.48 -21.84 -15.17
N PRO A 139 13.85 -22.54 -16.15
CA PRO A 139 14.19 -22.42 -17.56
C PRO A 139 13.91 -21.01 -18.08
N LEU A 140 14.92 -20.36 -18.68
CA LEU A 140 14.76 -19.04 -19.29
C LEU A 140 13.95 -19.14 -20.59
N THR A 141 13.05 -18.17 -20.82
CA THR A 141 12.47 -17.93 -22.14
C THR A 141 13.43 -17.13 -23.02
N SER A 142 13.21 -17.12 -24.34
CA SER A 142 13.98 -16.31 -25.30
C SER A 142 14.03 -14.83 -24.93
N GLU A 143 12.94 -14.30 -24.38
CA GLU A 143 12.78 -12.90 -23.97
C GLU A 143 13.58 -12.62 -22.70
N THR A 144 13.48 -13.52 -21.71
CA THR A 144 14.21 -13.43 -20.44
C THR A 144 15.72 -13.54 -20.66
N GLU A 145 16.13 -14.45 -21.55
CA GLU A 145 17.54 -14.61 -21.95
C GLU A 145 18.06 -13.35 -22.68
N THR A 146 17.23 -12.71 -23.50
CA THR A 146 17.59 -11.47 -24.20
C THR A 146 17.85 -10.33 -23.22
N VAL A 147 16.99 -10.15 -22.20
CA VAL A 147 17.17 -9.11 -21.17
C VAL A 147 18.40 -9.40 -20.30
N LEU A 148 18.60 -10.64 -19.86
CA LEU A 148 19.78 -11.04 -19.08
C LEU A 148 21.11 -10.89 -19.85
N LYS A 149 21.11 -11.13 -21.17
CA LYS A 149 22.26 -10.87 -22.05
C LYS A 149 22.48 -9.37 -22.29
N ALA A 150 21.41 -8.59 -22.34
CA ALA A 150 21.44 -7.16 -22.63
C ALA A 150 21.80 -6.29 -21.42
N ALA A 151 21.73 -6.80 -20.19
CA ALA A 151 22.20 -6.12 -18.99
C ALA A 151 23.75 -6.16 -18.93
N PRO A 152 24.46 -5.09 -19.31
CA PRO A 152 25.91 -5.12 -19.39
C PRO A 152 26.52 -4.72 -18.04
N SER A 153 27.47 -5.53 -17.61
CA SER A 153 28.62 -5.15 -16.78
C SER A 153 29.22 -3.81 -17.23
N ASN A 154 29.10 -2.73 -16.47
CA ASN A 154 29.92 -1.53 -16.64
C ASN A 154 30.01 -0.71 -15.34
N THR A 155 31.18 -0.70 -14.74
CA THR A 155 31.63 0.11 -13.59
C THR A 155 31.73 1.62 -13.88
N SER A 156 31.08 2.14 -14.92
CA SER A 156 31.19 3.53 -15.35
C SER A 156 29.82 4.14 -15.70
N GLY A 157 29.04 4.45 -14.68
CA GLY A 157 28.36 5.75 -14.49
C GLY A 157 27.26 6.25 -15.42
N THR A 158 27.00 5.69 -16.60
CA THR A 158 25.92 6.20 -17.46
C THR A 158 25.41 5.13 -18.42
N VAL A 159 24.13 4.73 -18.28
CA VAL A 159 23.48 3.78 -19.21
C VAL A 159 22.28 4.45 -19.87
N THR A 160 22.28 4.43 -21.21
CA THR A 160 21.11 4.73 -22.05
C THR A 160 20.49 3.40 -22.47
N TYR A 161 19.46 2.93 -21.76
CA TYR A 161 18.70 1.76 -22.21
C TYR A 161 17.84 2.13 -23.43
N SER A 162 17.69 1.21 -24.40
CA SER A 162 16.62 1.37 -25.39
C SER A 162 15.27 1.22 -24.67
N ARG A 163 14.29 2.04 -25.05
CA ARG A 163 12.93 2.00 -24.46
C ARG A 163 12.28 0.62 -24.62
N ASP A 164 12.68 -0.13 -25.65
CA ASP A 164 12.23 -1.48 -25.94
C ASP A 164 12.80 -2.52 -24.96
N LEU A 165 14.07 -2.40 -24.53
CA LEU A 165 14.63 -3.34 -23.55
C LEU A 165 14.02 -3.16 -22.15
N VAL A 166 13.74 -1.91 -21.76
CA VAL A 166 13.03 -1.63 -20.50
C VAL A 166 11.61 -2.19 -20.55
N SER A 167 10.88 -1.99 -21.66
CA SER A 167 9.52 -2.55 -21.78
C SER A 167 9.52 -4.08 -21.81
N ILE A 168 10.49 -4.73 -22.46
CA ILE A 168 10.63 -6.20 -22.45
C ILE A 168 10.96 -6.71 -21.04
N ALA A 169 11.85 -6.03 -20.30
CA ALA A 169 12.18 -6.38 -18.92
C ALA A 169 10.97 -6.20 -17.99
N GLU A 170 10.23 -5.10 -18.11
CA GLU A 170 9.03 -4.80 -17.34
C GLU A 170 7.87 -5.77 -17.64
N GLN A 171 7.70 -6.16 -18.91
CA GLN A 171 6.62 -7.04 -19.34
C GLN A 171 6.91 -8.52 -19.06
N ASN A 172 8.17 -8.95 -19.06
CA ASN A 172 8.52 -10.38 -19.02
C ASN A 172 9.37 -10.78 -17.81
N MET A 173 10.46 -10.05 -17.51
CA MET A 173 11.35 -10.42 -16.38
C MET A 173 10.74 -10.04 -15.03
N LEU A 174 10.26 -8.81 -14.87
CA LEU A 174 9.66 -8.35 -13.62
C LEU A 174 8.29 -9.01 -13.34
N GLN A 175 7.68 -9.64 -14.34
CA GLN A 175 6.49 -10.48 -14.19
C GLN A 175 6.80 -11.96 -13.95
N ALA A 176 8.05 -12.39 -14.11
CA ALA A 176 8.40 -13.78 -13.79
C ALA A 176 8.12 -14.04 -12.31
N VAL A 177 7.52 -15.19 -12.01
CA VAL A 177 6.98 -15.56 -10.68
C VAL A 177 7.98 -15.36 -9.54
N TRP A 178 9.27 -15.43 -9.83
CA TRP A 178 10.31 -15.13 -8.84
C TRP A 178 10.30 -13.64 -8.44
N PHE A 179 10.34 -12.69 -9.37
CA PHE A 179 10.45 -11.26 -9.07
C PHE A 179 9.22 -10.67 -8.38
N THR A 180 8.07 -11.35 -8.45
CA THR A 180 6.83 -10.91 -7.80
C THR A 180 6.70 -11.41 -6.36
N ARG A 181 7.58 -12.31 -5.90
CA ARG A 181 7.58 -12.84 -4.53
C ARG A 181 8.19 -11.84 -3.57
N VAL A 182 7.47 -11.55 -2.49
CA VAL A 182 7.93 -10.61 -1.46
C VAL A 182 9.23 -11.05 -0.75
N TRP A 183 9.45 -12.36 -0.59
CA TRP A 183 10.62 -12.93 0.09
C TRP A 183 11.94 -12.69 -0.64
N VAL A 184 11.90 -12.65 -1.97
CA VAL A 184 13.08 -12.51 -2.85
C VAL A 184 13.97 -11.34 -2.46
N PHE A 185 13.38 -10.26 -1.96
CA PHE A 185 14.16 -9.11 -1.56
C PHE A 185 15.04 -9.39 -0.36
N GLN A 186 14.62 -10.14 0.66
CA GLN A 186 15.56 -10.54 1.73
C GLN A 186 16.69 -11.38 1.16
N GLU A 187 16.34 -12.32 0.27
CA GLU A 187 17.25 -13.28 -0.34
C GLU A 187 18.31 -12.57 -1.21
N LEU A 188 17.93 -11.48 -1.89
CA LEU A 188 18.82 -10.67 -2.73
C LEU A 188 19.55 -9.57 -1.95
N VAL A 189 18.83 -8.75 -1.17
CA VAL A 189 19.33 -7.56 -0.46
C VAL A 189 20.32 -7.94 0.65
N LEU A 190 20.11 -9.08 1.31
CA LEU A 190 20.94 -9.49 2.43
C LEU A 190 22.13 -10.36 2.01
N SER A 191 22.09 -10.95 0.81
CA SER A 191 23.16 -11.83 0.32
C SER A 191 24.49 -11.10 0.15
N ARG A 192 25.58 -11.72 0.63
CA ARG A 192 26.96 -11.26 0.39
C ARG A 192 27.39 -11.43 -1.07
N ASP A 193 26.89 -12.47 -1.73
CA ASP A 193 27.19 -12.80 -3.13
C ASP A 193 25.99 -13.50 -3.80
N PRO A 194 25.00 -12.75 -4.33
CA PRO A 194 23.92 -13.35 -5.09
C PRO A 194 24.44 -13.92 -6.41
N MET A 195 23.94 -15.07 -6.84
CA MET A 195 24.28 -15.71 -8.11
C MET A 195 23.01 -16.13 -8.82
N LEU A 196 22.86 -15.78 -10.09
CA LEU A 196 21.73 -16.26 -10.88
C LEU A 196 22.09 -17.60 -11.51
N LEU A 197 21.18 -18.57 -11.38
CA LEU A 197 21.29 -19.90 -11.97
C LEU A 197 20.03 -20.22 -12.78
N SER A 198 20.25 -20.70 -14.00
CA SER A 198 19.24 -21.32 -14.87
C SER A 198 19.89 -22.53 -15.56
N PRO A 199 19.10 -23.53 -15.99
CA PRO A 199 19.60 -24.56 -16.90
C PRO A 199 20.39 -23.95 -18.06
N GLY A 200 21.66 -24.34 -18.21
CA GLY A 200 22.56 -23.86 -19.28
C GLY A 200 23.11 -22.44 -19.12
N TRP A 201 22.84 -21.72 -18.03
CA TRP A 201 23.31 -20.34 -17.83
C TRP A 201 23.69 -20.04 -16.38
N LYS A 202 24.94 -19.58 -16.16
CA LYS A 202 25.47 -19.23 -14.83
C LYS A 202 26.24 -17.91 -14.89
N ARG A 203 25.82 -16.91 -14.10
CA ARG A 203 26.52 -15.61 -13.96
C ARG A 203 26.50 -15.10 -12.52
N LYS A 204 27.52 -14.30 -12.17
CA LYS A 204 27.57 -13.59 -10.89
C LYS A 204 26.68 -12.34 -10.94
N SER A 205 25.92 -12.07 -9.88
CA SER A 205 24.96 -10.94 -9.84
C SER A 205 25.62 -9.55 -9.89
N LYS A 206 26.88 -9.40 -9.46
CA LYS A 206 27.60 -8.11 -9.45
C LYS A 206 27.81 -7.52 -10.86
N GLU A 207 27.57 -8.29 -11.91
CA GLU A 207 27.58 -7.84 -13.31
C GLU A 207 26.21 -7.28 -13.77
N LEU A 208 25.16 -7.40 -12.95
CA LEU A 208 23.80 -6.95 -13.24
C LEU A 208 23.44 -5.73 -12.37
N GLN A 209 23.62 -4.53 -12.92
CA GLN A 209 23.37 -3.26 -12.24
C GLN A 209 21.96 -3.16 -11.63
N ILE A 210 20.94 -3.72 -12.31
CA ILE A 210 19.55 -3.80 -11.84
C ILE A 210 19.43 -4.50 -10.48
N LEU A 211 20.19 -5.58 -10.25
CA LEU A 211 20.18 -6.30 -8.97
C LEU A 211 20.96 -5.54 -7.88
N GLY A 212 21.96 -4.75 -8.26
CA GLY A 212 22.67 -3.84 -7.36
C GLY A 212 21.79 -2.69 -6.85
N ASP A 213 20.97 -2.12 -7.73
CA ASP A 213 20.01 -1.08 -7.33
C ASP A 213 18.92 -1.65 -6.40
N MET A 214 18.43 -2.87 -6.67
CA MET A 214 17.50 -3.57 -5.78
C MET A 214 18.09 -3.93 -4.42
N SER A 215 19.38 -4.31 -4.35
CA SER A 215 20.05 -4.71 -3.11
C SER A 215 20.40 -3.54 -2.18
N SER A 216 20.42 -2.31 -2.70
CA SER A 216 20.67 -1.09 -1.91
C SER A 216 19.45 -0.58 -1.12
N ASN A 217 18.27 -1.20 -1.30
CA ASN A 217 16.98 -0.63 -0.92
C ASN A 217 16.45 -1.10 0.45
N ARG A 218 17.26 -0.95 1.51
CA ARG A 218 16.77 -1.03 2.90
C ARG A 218 16.08 0.28 3.29
N GLY A 219 15.09 0.23 4.17
CA GLY A 219 14.31 1.41 4.56
C GLY A 219 13.44 1.17 5.78
N PRO A 220 12.71 2.19 6.27
CA PRO A 220 11.67 1.98 7.28
C PRO A 220 10.57 1.08 6.71
N ILE A 221 9.93 0.27 7.57
CA ILE A 221 8.90 -0.70 7.16
C ILE A 221 7.81 -0.05 6.30
N MET A 222 7.45 1.20 6.60
CA MET A 222 6.47 1.97 5.82
C MET A 222 6.85 2.14 4.35
N ALA A 223 8.10 2.52 4.06
CA ALA A 223 8.56 2.72 2.69
C ALA A 223 8.66 1.39 1.93
N LEU A 224 9.09 0.34 2.64
CA LEU A 224 9.15 -1.02 2.09
C LEU A 224 7.76 -1.54 1.74
N LEU A 225 6.78 -1.39 2.65
CA LEU A 225 5.40 -1.76 2.38
C LEU A 225 4.79 -0.91 1.27
N ALA A 226 4.94 0.41 1.29
CA ALA A 226 4.38 1.30 0.28
C ALA A 226 4.85 0.97 -1.15
N SER A 227 6.12 0.63 -1.33
CA SER A 227 6.71 0.28 -2.62
C SER A 227 6.38 -1.15 -3.09
N ARG A 228 5.87 -2.01 -2.21
CA ARG A 228 5.72 -3.45 -2.47
C ARG A 228 4.30 -3.98 -2.27
N ARG A 229 3.38 -3.15 -1.79
CA ARG A 229 1.95 -3.47 -1.74
C ARG A 229 1.44 -3.94 -3.11
N GLY A 230 0.58 -4.96 -3.10
CA GLY A 230 0.06 -5.54 -4.33
C GLY A 230 0.98 -6.57 -5.00
N LEU A 231 2.22 -6.75 -4.52
CA LEU A 231 3.05 -7.87 -4.94
C LEU A 231 2.49 -9.20 -4.43
N GLY A 232 2.81 -10.28 -5.13
CA GLY A 232 2.26 -11.61 -4.85
C GLY A 232 2.84 -12.21 -3.58
N ALA A 233 1.96 -12.55 -2.63
CA ALA A 233 2.28 -13.39 -1.47
C ALA A 233 1.26 -14.51 -1.35
N THR A 234 1.72 -15.76 -1.31
CA THR A 234 0.86 -16.93 -1.11
C THR A 234 0.17 -16.88 0.26
N ASP A 235 0.94 -16.53 1.29
CA ASP A 235 0.41 -16.17 2.61
C ASP A 235 0.38 -14.64 2.74
N PRO A 236 -0.77 -14.02 2.96
CA PRO A 236 -0.85 -12.55 2.99
C PRO A 236 -0.05 -11.93 4.14
N ARG A 237 0.22 -12.66 5.24
CA ARG A 237 1.06 -12.16 6.35
C ARG A 237 2.50 -11.94 5.93
N ASP A 238 2.95 -12.64 4.88
CA ASP A 238 4.31 -12.50 4.36
C ASP A 238 4.54 -11.12 3.72
N MET A 239 3.48 -10.39 3.35
CA MET A 239 3.60 -8.97 3.00
C MET A 239 4.27 -8.15 4.12
N ILE A 240 4.06 -8.53 5.37
CA ILE A 240 4.71 -7.93 6.54
C ILE A 240 6.02 -8.66 6.84
N TYR A 241 5.96 -9.97 7.10
CA TYR A 241 7.09 -10.73 7.63
C TYR A 241 8.32 -10.70 6.71
N ALA A 242 8.12 -10.72 5.39
CA ALA A 242 9.21 -10.63 4.42
C ALA A 242 9.85 -9.25 4.35
N ASN A 243 9.17 -8.18 4.77
CA ASN A 243 9.77 -6.84 4.80
C ASN A 243 10.43 -6.54 6.16
N MET A 244 10.05 -7.22 7.23
CA MET A 244 10.64 -7.05 8.57
C MET A 244 12.17 -7.30 8.57
N GLY A 245 12.65 -8.32 7.84
CA GLY A 245 14.06 -8.69 7.82
C GLY A 245 15.01 -7.66 7.20
N ILE A 246 14.47 -6.66 6.49
CA ILE A 246 15.25 -5.57 5.85
C ILE A 246 14.82 -4.18 6.35
N ALA A 247 13.93 -4.12 7.34
CA ALA A 247 13.43 -2.88 7.91
C ALA A 247 14.43 -2.27 8.92
N PHE A 248 14.73 -0.98 8.78
CA PHE A 248 15.65 -0.28 9.72
C PHE A 248 15.05 -0.09 11.11
N ASP A 249 13.73 -0.04 11.20
CA ASP A 249 12.96 0.20 12.41
C ASP A 249 12.40 -1.11 13.02
N LEU A 250 13.00 -2.26 12.68
CA LEU A 250 12.62 -3.57 13.16
C LEU A 250 12.55 -3.66 14.69
N SER A 251 13.51 -3.06 15.40
CA SER A 251 13.54 -3.11 16.87
C SER A 251 12.29 -2.49 17.51
N SER A 252 11.82 -1.36 16.99
CA SER A 252 10.58 -0.71 17.43
C SER A 252 9.35 -1.52 16.99
N LEU A 253 9.36 -2.05 15.76
CA LEU A 253 8.27 -2.85 15.21
C LEU A 253 8.03 -4.14 15.99
N LEU A 254 9.08 -4.80 16.50
CA LEU A 254 8.99 -6.03 17.29
C LEU A 254 8.22 -5.87 18.61
N GLY A 255 8.05 -4.63 19.09
CA GLY A 255 7.18 -4.32 20.23
C GLY A 255 5.68 -4.46 19.91
N TYR A 256 5.31 -4.50 18.64
CA TYR A 256 3.93 -4.55 18.15
C TYR A 256 3.60 -5.87 17.45
N VAL A 257 4.51 -6.34 16.61
CA VAL A 257 4.31 -7.54 15.79
C VAL A 257 5.54 -8.43 15.80
N GLN A 258 5.30 -9.72 16.01
CA GLN A 258 6.30 -10.77 15.87
C GLN A 258 5.82 -11.73 14.80
N VAL A 259 6.77 -12.43 14.17
CA VAL A 259 6.43 -13.49 13.21
C VAL A 259 5.69 -14.60 13.95
N ASP A 260 4.42 -14.78 13.63
CA ASP A 260 3.58 -15.85 14.18
C ASP A 260 2.52 -16.27 13.14
N TYR A 261 2.63 -17.49 12.61
CA TYR A 261 1.68 -18.03 11.65
C TYR A 261 0.41 -18.62 12.28
N ARG A 262 0.27 -18.56 13.62
CA ARG A 262 -0.96 -18.91 14.33
C ARG A 262 -1.94 -17.73 14.40
N LYS A 263 -1.44 -16.50 14.30
CA LYS A 263 -2.25 -15.27 14.24
C LYS A 263 -2.98 -15.15 12.91
N SER A 264 -4.16 -14.55 12.93
CA SER A 264 -4.87 -14.20 11.70
C SER A 264 -4.12 -13.12 10.92
N CYS A 265 -4.43 -12.98 9.63
CA CYS A 265 -3.84 -11.92 8.80
C CYS A 265 -4.23 -10.52 9.33
N GLU A 266 -5.47 -10.38 9.77
CA GLU A 266 -6.05 -9.16 10.30
C GLU A 266 -5.32 -8.71 11.57
N GLU A 267 -5.05 -9.62 12.50
CA GLU A 267 -4.29 -9.30 13.71
C GLU A 267 -2.89 -8.74 13.40
N VAL A 268 -2.21 -9.31 12.40
CA VAL A 268 -0.89 -8.87 11.96
C VAL A 268 -0.97 -7.49 11.31
N TYR A 269 -1.94 -7.28 10.43
CA TYR A 269 -2.11 -6.00 9.71
C TYR A 269 -2.54 -4.87 10.65
N GLU A 270 -3.45 -5.14 11.59
CA GLU A 270 -3.89 -4.20 12.63
C GLU A 270 -2.73 -3.81 13.56
N ALA A 271 -1.88 -4.78 13.96
CA ALA A 271 -0.71 -4.50 14.78
C ALA A 271 0.32 -3.60 14.06
N VAL A 272 0.58 -3.85 12.78
CA VAL A 272 1.47 -3.00 11.96
C VAL A 272 0.86 -1.63 11.75
N ALA A 273 -0.44 -1.54 11.44
CA ALA A 273 -1.12 -0.26 11.26
C ALA A 273 -1.07 0.59 12.55
N ARG A 274 -1.24 -0.04 13.71
CA ARG A 274 -1.03 0.61 15.01
C ARG A 274 0.41 1.10 15.19
N TYR A 275 1.41 0.26 14.91
CA TYR A 275 2.82 0.66 14.97
C TYR A 275 3.08 1.92 14.14
N LEU A 276 2.58 1.94 12.90
CA LEU A 276 2.73 3.07 12.00
C LEU A 276 2.07 4.33 12.58
N LEU A 277 0.85 4.21 13.15
CA LEU A 277 0.13 5.35 13.74
C LEU A 277 0.87 5.91 14.96
N ASP A 278 1.36 5.04 15.84
CA ASP A 278 2.07 5.44 17.06
C ASP A 278 3.43 6.11 16.73
N ASN A 279 4.13 5.68 15.67
CA ASN A 279 5.52 6.10 15.40
C ASN A 279 5.69 7.15 14.29
N ILE A 280 4.77 7.21 13.31
CA ILE A 280 4.84 8.16 12.18
C ILE A 280 3.69 9.16 12.26
N GLY A 281 2.53 8.67 12.70
CA GLY A 281 1.32 9.48 12.84
C GLY A 281 0.46 9.62 11.60
N PRO A 282 -0.71 10.23 11.75
CA PRO A 282 -1.73 10.37 10.74
C PRO A 282 -1.46 11.47 9.72
N GLY A 283 -0.46 12.32 9.97
CA GLY A 283 0.09 13.27 9.01
C GLY A 283 1.17 12.68 8.11
N GLY A 284 1.53 11.40 8.29
CA GLY A 284 2.46 10.68 7.44
C GLY A 284 1.97 10.51 5.99
N PRO A 285 2.73 9.82 5.13
CA PRO A 285 2.32 9.56 3.75
C PRO A 285 0.91 8.95 3.71
N THR A 286 0.12 9.29 2.69
CA THR A 286 -1.28 8.84 2.40
C THR A 286 -1.54 7.33 2.46
N VAL A 287 -0.50 6.55 2.72
CA VAL A 287 -0.46 5.10 2.94
C VAL A 287 -1.14 4.68 4.25
N PHE A 288 -1.42 5.61 5.18
CA PHE A 288 -2.07 5.33 6.47
C PHE A 288 -3.52 4.85 6.38
N PHE A 289 -4.32 5.42 5.48
CA PHE A 289 -5.74 5.09 5.43
C PHE A 289 -6.04 4.06 4.32
N PRO A 290 -6.57 2.87 4.66
CA PRO A 290 -6.78 1.73 3.76
C PRO A 290 -7.44 2.05 2.42
N HIS A 291 -8.30 3.07 2.37
CA HIS A 291 -9.15 3.39 1.22
C HIS A 291 -8.68 4.63 0.43
N ALA A 292 -7.56 5.24 0.81
CA ALA A 292 -6.86 6.21 -0.03
C ALA A 292 -5.92 5.53 -1.04
N ALA A 293 -5.81 4.20 -0.97
CA ALA A 293 -4.71 3.48 -1.57
C ALA A 293 -5.12 2.21 -2.35
N SER A 294 -6.38 2.00 -2.73
CA SER A 294 -6.70 1.08 -3.84
C SER A 294 -8.08 1.40 -4.41
N ASN A 295 -8.27 1.19 -5.72
CA ASN A 295 -9.61 1.14 -6.30
C ASN A 295 -10.33 -0.18 -5.96
N GLN A 296 -9.65 -1.12 -5.30
CA GLN A 296 -10.19 -2.41 -4.91
C GLN A 296 -10.56 -2.40 -3.42
N GLN A 297 -11.69 -3.04 -3.10
CA GLN A 297 -12.11 -3.25 -1.73
C GLN A 297 -11.39 -4.49 -1.16
N SER A 298 -10.97 -4.43 0.10
CA SER A 298 -10.46 -5.62 0.77
C SER A 298 -11.57 -6.67 0.88
N GLU A 299 -11.26 -7.90 0.48
CA GLU A 299 -12.16 -9.05 0.66
C GLU A 299 -12.17 -9.54 2.13
N ARG A 300 -11.29 -9.00 2.98
CA ARG A 300 -11.11 -9.39 4.38
C ARG A 300 -12.15 -8.71 5.27
N LYS A 301 -13.30 -9.38 5.44
CA LYS A 301 -14.46 -8.87 6.21
C LYS A 301 -14.18 -8.52 7.68
N ASN A 302 -13.14 -9.09 8.28
CA ASN A 302 -12.79 -8.90 9.68
C ASN A 302 -11.61 -7.93 9.88
N LEU A 303 -10.98 -7.47 8.80
CA LEU A 303 -9.88 -6.51 8.88
C LEU A 303 -10.42 -5.16 9.32
N ALA A 304 -9.67 -4.47 10.18
CA ALA A 304 -10.15 -3.19 10.64
C ALA A 304 -10.31 -2.15 9.54
N SER A 305 -11.38 -1.36 9.55
CA SER A 305 -11.59 -0.33 8.53
C SER A 305 -10.53 0.77 8.55
N TRP A 306 -9.74 0.88 9.63
CA TRP A 306 -8.58 1.77 9.75
C TRP A 306 -7.24 1.09 9.42
N ALA A 307 -7.20 -0.24 9.24
CA ALA A 307 -5.99 -0.98 8.92
C ALA A 307 -5.86 -1.23 7.40
N PRO A 308 -4.70 -0.92 6.77
CA PRO A 308 -4.47 -1.22 5.37
C PRO A 308 -4.44 -2.71 5.05
N ASP A 309 -4.98 -3.07 3.88
CA ASP A 309 -4.77 -4.36 3.27
C ASP A 309 -3.52 -4.31 2.38
N TRP A 310 -2.42 -4.87 2.89
CA TRP A 310 -1.12 -4.80 2.21
C TRP A 310 -1.02 -5.72 0.98
N THR A 311 -1.97 -6.63 0.76
CA THR A 311 -2.02 -7.41 -0.49
C THR A 311 -2.63 -6.65 -1.65
N LEU A 312 -3.32 -5.54 -1.39
CA LEU A 312 -3.87 -4.70 -2.45
C LEU A 312 -2.78 -3.74 -2.96
N PRO A 313 -2.75 -3.45 -4.28
CA PRO A 313 -1.82 -2.46 -4.82
C PRO A 313 -2.09 -1.10 -4.19
N GLY A 314 -1.04 -0.33 -3.93
CA GLY A 314 -1.18 1.07 -3.55
C GLY A 314 -1.84 1.87 -4.68
N ALA A 315 -2.77 2.76 -4.36
CA ALA A 315 -3.37 3.62 -5.36
C ALA A 315 -2.32 4.64 -5.74
N SER A 316 -2.21 4.89 -7.04
CA SER A 316 -1.46 6.01 -7.59
C SER A 316 -2.16 7.35 -7.33
N LEU A 317 -2.86 7.47 -6.20
CA LEU A 317 -3.55 8.69 -5.81
C LEU A 317 -2.50 9.68 -5.36
N SER A 318 -2.30 10.70 -6.19
CA SER A 318 -1.64 11.93 -5.75
C SER A 318 -2.40 12.49 -4.55
N LYS A 319 -1.68 13.12 -3.62
CA LYS A 319 -2.26 13.74 -2.43
C LYS A 319 -3.42 14.65 -2.87
N MET A 320 -4.60 14.42 -2.28
CA MET A 320 -5.78 15.23 -2.55
C MET A 320 -5.41 16.71 -2.36
N PHE A 321 -5.66 17.54 -3.38
CA PHE A 321 -5.30 18.95 -3.38
C PHE A 321 -5.83 19.59 -2.09
N ASN A 322 -4.94 20.15 -1.28
CA ASN A 322 -5.34 20.72 -0.01
C ASN A 322 -5.25 22.23 -0.11
N ASP A 323 -6.41 22.88 -0.07
CA ASP A 323 -6.54 24.32 -0.13
C ASP A 323 -5.84 24.92 1.12
N SER A 324 -4.68 25.56 0.95
CA SER A 324 -4.02 26.26 2.05
C SER A 324 -3.30 27.50 1.57
N LYS A 325 -4.00 28.63 1.69
CA LYS A 325 -3.36 29.92 1.93
C LYS A 325 -3.41 30.36 3.40
N PHE A 326 -4.16 29.66 4.26
CA PHE A 326 -4.32 30.04 5.67
C PHE A 326 -3.75 29.02 6.65
N TYR A 327 -3.20 29.57 7.74
CA TYR A 327 -2.61 28.88 8.88
C TYR A 327 -3.45 27.68 9.32
N ARG A 328 -2.98 26.47 9.02
CA ARG A 328 -3.50 25.24 9.62
C ARG A 328 -2.90 25.11 11.01
N LEU A 329 -3.72 24.77 12.01
CA LEU A 329 -3.17 24.29 13.27
C LEU A 329 -2.57 22.91 13.04
N GLN A 330 -1.26 22.79 13.21
CA GLN A 330 -0.63 21.48 13.27
C GLN A 330 -0.83 20.96 14.69
N LEU A 331 -1.87 20.15 14.85
CA LEU A 331 -2.22 19.58 16.14
C LEU A 331 -1.41 18.32 16.42
N ASP A 332 -1.03 18.15 17.68
CA ASP A 332 -0.38 16.93 18.15
C ASP A 332 -1.42 15.81 18.20
N TYR A 333 -1.44 15.04 17.12
CA TYR A 333 -2.38 13.95 16.93
C TYR A 333 -2.24 12.84 17.99
N GLN A 334 -1.06 12.65 18.59
CA GLN A 334 -0.82 11.58 19.55
C GLN A 334 -1.66 11.77 20.82
N ALA A 335 -2.12 13.00 21.07
CA ALA A 335 -2.98 13.34 22.20
C ALA A 335 -4.48 13.07 21.95
N HIS A 336 -4.89 12.66 20.73
CA HIS A 336 -6.30 12.70 20.32
C HIS A 336 -6.88 11.39 19.79
N TYR A 337 -6.10 10.31 19.80
CA TYR A 337 -6.62 8.97 19.54
C TYR A 337 -6.07 7.98 20.56
N THR A 338 -6.75 6.84 20.68
CA THR A 338 -6.29 5.71 21.48
C THR A 338 -6.79 4.39 20.89
N PHE A 339 -6.15 3.30 21.30
CA PHE A 339 -6.55 1.95 20.95
C PHE A 339 -7.09 1.22 22.18
N VAL A 340 -8.27 0.62 22.07
CA VAL A 340 -8.89 -0.15 23.16
C VAL A 340 -9.40 -1.51 22.69
N GLY A 341 -9.54 -2.44 23.64
CA GLY A 341 -10.16 -3.73 23.43
C GLY A 341 -9.34 -4.75 22.62
N GLN A 342 -9.93 -5.94 22.49
CA GLN A 342 -9.50 -7.01 21.59
C GLN A 342 -10.78 -7.62 20.98
N PRO A 343 -11.01 -7.52 19.66
CA PRO A 343 -10.13 -6.91 18.64
C PRO A 343 -9.93 -5.40 18.83
N LEU A 344 -8.87 -4.85 18.25
CA LEU A 344 -8.48 -3.45 18.43
C LEU A 344 -9.51 -2.49 17.83
N ILE A 345 -9.88 -1.48 18.61
CA ILE A 345 -10.74 -0.36 18.21
C ILE A 345 -9.92 0.91 18.29
N LEU A 346 -9.85 1.65 17.18
CA LEU A 346 -9.23 2.98 17.13
C LEU A 346 -10.29 4.02 17.49
N ALA A 347 -10.19 4.61 18.67
CA ALA A 347 -11.05 5.70 19.09
C ALA A 347 -10.35 7.04 18.85
N TRP A 348 -10.98 7.95 18.11
CA TRP A 348 -10.35 9.19 17.66
C TRP A 348 -11.27 10.39 17.79
N VAL A 349 -10.77 11.46 18.40
CA VAL A 349 -11.49 12.72 18.52
C VAL A 349 -11.55 13.45 17.18
N GLY A 350 -12.71 14.02 16.87
CA GLY A 350 -12.92 14.85 15.68
C GLY A 350 -14.25 15.58 15.73
N TYR A 351 -14.65 16.17 14.61
CA TYR A 351 -15.96 16.82 14.47
C TYR A 351 -16.60 16.54 13.11
N GLU A 352 -17.94 16.50 13.10
CA GLU A 352 -18.74 16.34 11.89
C GLU A 352 -18.72 17.65 11.09
N VAL A 353 -18.29 17.58 9.83
CA VAL A 353 -18.24 18.71 8.90
C VAL A 353 -19.54 18.82 8.12
N ASP A 354 -20.01 17.67 7.63
CA ASP A 354 -21.22 17.55 6.82
C ASP A 354 -21.65 16.08 6.66
N VAL A 355 -22.67 15.84 5.85
CA VAL A 355 -23.16 14.50 5.50
C VAL A 355 -23.36 14.39 3.99
N VAL A 356 -22.98 13.27 3.38
CA VAL A 356 -23.19 12.99 1.96
C VAL A 356 -24.69 12.92 1.67
N ASP A 357 -25.15 13.67 0.68
CA ASP A 357 -26.56 13.77 0.28
C ASP A 357 -26.84 13.09 -1.06
N SER A 358 -25.96 13.30 -2.05
CA SER A 358 -26.02 12.64 -3.35
C SER A 358 -24.62 12.53 -3.95
N PHE A 359 -24.45 11.66 -4.94
CA PHE A 359 -23.14 11.44 -5.58
C PHE A 359 -23.25 11.10 -7.06
N SER A 360 -22.16 11.34 -7.78
CA SER A 360 -21.99 10.91 -9.14
C SER A 360 -21.66 9.41 -9.23
N MET A 361 -21.76 8.86 -10.44
CA MET A 361 -21.10 7.62 -10.81
C MET A 361 -19.58 7.76 -10.69
N GLU A 362 -18.90 6.61 -10.67
CA GLU A 362 -17.45 6.53 -10.54
C GLU A 362 -16.74 7.17 -11.74
N LEU A 363 -15.71 7.96 -11.46
CA LEU A 363 -14.86 8.59 -12.46
C LEU A 363 -13.83 7.56 -12.97
N PRO A 364 -13.80 7.26 -14.28
CA PRO A 364 -12.86 6.29 -14.83
C PRO A 364 -11.43 6.85 -14.92
N ASP A 365 -10.52 6.10 -15.54
CA ASP A 365 -9.25 6.67 -15.97
C ASP A 365 -9.53 7.72 -17.07
N PRO A 366 -8.99 8.95 -16.99
CA PRO A 366 -9.24 9.98 -18.00
C PRO A 366 -8.79 9.59 -19.41
N VAL A 367 -7.84 8.65 -19.56
CA VAL A 367 -7.44 8.10 -20.88
C VAL A 367 -8.58 7.33 -21.55
N SER A 368 -9.50 6.77 -20.76
CA SER A 368 -10.68 6.07 -21.27
C SER A 368 -11.81 7.01 -21.73
N LEU A 369 -11.75 8.28 -21.34
CA LEU A 369 -12.67 9.30 -21.83
C LEU A 369 -12.33 9.65 -23.28
N ASN A 370 -13.34 9.93 -24.10
CA ASN A 370 -13.10 10.37 -25.47
C ASN A 370 -12.41 11.74 -25.45
N SER A 371 -11.09 11.77 -25.67
CA SER A 371 -10.25 12.97 -25.57
C SER A 371 -10.10 13.72 -26.90
N GLY A 372 -10.35 13.05 -28.03
CA GLY A 372 -10.08 13.56 -29.38
C GLY A 372 -11.03 14.65 -29.90
N GLY A 373 -12.08 15.02 -29.15
CA GLY A 373 -13.15 15.91 -29.63
C GLY A 373 -13.40 17.18 -28.83
N ARG A 374 -12.57 17.52 -27.83
CA ARG A 374 -12.86 18.59 -26.85
C ARG A 374 -12.34 19.97 -27.30
N VAL A 375 -12.53 20.33 -28.57
CA VAL A 375 -11.94 21.55 -29.17
C VAL A 375 -12.44 22.82 -28.48
N GLU A 376 -13.75 22.97 -28.30
CA GLU A 376 -14.34 24.16 -27.64
C GLU A 376 -13.86 24.33 -26.20
N TYR A 377 -13.75 23.21 -25.46
CA TYR A 377 -13.20 23.19 -24.11
C TYR A 377 -11.73 23.65 -24.11
N GLN A 378 -10.89 23.08 -24.99
CA GLN A 378 -9.47 23.45 -25.08
C GLN A 378 -9.28 24.93 -25.47
N GLU A 379 -10.11 25.45 -26.37
CA GLU A 379 -10.11 26.87 -26.72
C GLU A 379 -10.54 27.76 -25.54
N ALA A 380 -11.57 27.36 -24.80
CA ALA A 380 -12.02 28.08 -23.61
C ALA A 380 -10.93 28.11 -22.53
N VAL A 381 -10.28 26.98 -22.25
CA VAL A 381 -9.12 26.89 -21.34
C VAL A 381 -8.01 27.85 -21.79
N LYS A 382 -7.67 27.88 -23.07
CA LYS A 382 -6.62 28.77 -23.61
C LYS A 382 -6.97 30.25 -23.45
N LYS A 383 -8.21 30.64 -23.74
CA LYS A 383 -8.71 32.02 -23.59
C LYS A 383 -8.70 32.45 -22.12
N LEU A 384 -9.20 31.61 -21.22
CA LEU A 384 -9.21 31.88 -19.79
C LEU A 384 -7.79 32.00 -19.22
N ARG A 385 -6.86 31.09 -19.58
CA ARG A 385 -5.45 31.22 -19.17
C ARG A 385 -4.81 32.53 -19.65
N THR A 386 -5.15 32.98 -20.85
CA THR A 386 -4.69 34.27 -21.40
C THR A 386 -5.30 35.44 -20.64
N MET A 387 -6.58 35.32 -20.24
CA MET A 387 -7.26 36.32 -19.43
C MET A 387 -6.64 36.45 -18.04
N TYR A 388 -6.22 35.33 -17.43
CA TYR A 388 -5.63 35.30 -16.08
C TYR A 388 -4.14 35.68 -16.02
N SER A 389 -3.41 35.68 -17.14
CA SER A 389 -1.94 35.80 -17.14
C SER A 389 -1.38 37.14 -16.65
N ASN A 390 -2.21 38.19 -16.61
CA ASN A 390 -1.80 39.57 -16.26
C ASN A 390 -2.74 40.24 -15.26
N VAL A 391 -3.35 39.46 -14.36
CA VAL A 391 -4.32 39.96 -13.39
C VAL A 391 -3.82 39.83 -11.97
N TRP A 392 -3.97 40.92 -11.21
CA TRP A 392 -3.80 40.91 -9.76
C TRP A 392 -4.96 40.16 -9.13
N SER A 393 -4.67 39.12 -8.35
CA SER A 393 -5.67 38.43 -7.56
C SER A 393 -5.59 38.86 -6.11
N SER A 394 -6.73 39.23 -5.52
CA SER A 394 -6.91 39.40 -4.08
C SER A 394 -7.83 38.31 -3.56
N GLY A 395 -7.47 37.68 -2.44
CA GLY A 395 -8.39 36.79 -1.73
C GLY A 395 -9.53 37.60 -1.10
N ASP A 396 -10.69 36.98 -0.87
CA ASP A 396 -11.68 37.55 0.06
C ASP A 396 -11.09 37.66 1.50
N GLU A 397 -11.82 38.28 2.43
CA GLU A 397 -11.37 38.47 3.82
C GLU A 397 -11.06 37.15 4.57
N PHE A 398 -11.44 36.02 3.98
CA PHE A 398 -11.20 34.67 4.47
C PHE A 398 -10.33 33.82 3.50
N GLY A 399 -9.83 34.46 2.44
CA GLY A 399 -9.22 33.96 1.21
C GLY A 399 -9.70 32.62 0.66
N HIS A 400 -11.01 32.43 0.56
CA HIS A 400 -11.59 31.23 -0.07
C HIS A 400 -11.47 31.23 -1.60
N HIS A 401 -11.31 32.40 -2.23
CA HIS A 401 -11.21 32.53 -3.68
C HIS A 401 -10.29 33.69 -4.10
N GLN A 402 -9.38 33.45 -5.06
CA GLN A 402 -8.67 34.52 -5.77
C GLN A 402 -9.64 35.22 -6.73
N HIS A 403 -10.17 36.38 -6.31
CA HIS A 403 -10.94 37.24 -7.19
C HIS A 403 -10.01 37.88 -8.22
N VAL A 404 -10.44 37.89 -9.48
CA VAL A 404 -9.64 38.34 -10.62
C VAL A 404 -10.24 39.65 -11.12
N ASP A 405 -9.45 40.73 -11.20
CA ASP A 405 -9.86 41.94 -11.92
C ASP A 405 -9.84 41.67 -13.45
N LEU A 406 -11.01 41.41 -14.02
CA LEU A 406 -11.20 41.03 -15.42
C LEU A 406 -11.12 42.22 -16.39
N LYS A 407 -10.95 43.47 -15.89
CA LYS A 407 -10.79 44.69 -16.69
C LYS A 407 -11.86 44.87 -17.77
N GLY A 408 -13.14 44.65 -17.43
CA GLY A 408 -14.26 44.83 -18.36
C GLY A 408 -14.56 43.62 -19.26
N LYS A 409 -14.04 42.44 -18.90
CA LYS A 409 -14.27 41.17 -19.64
C LYS A 409 -15.14 40.18 -18.86
N GLU A 410 -15.97 40.66 -17.95
CA GLU A 410 -16.79 39.84 -17.05
C GLU A 410 -17.76 38.95 -17.83
N ASP A 411 -18.47 39.51 -18.82
CA ASP A 411 -19.40 38.74 -19.69
C ASP A 411 -18.67 37.66 -20.52
N GLU A 412 -17.45 37.97 -20.99
CA GLU A 412 -16.62 37.01 -21.72
C GLU A 412 -16.14 35.89 -20.81
N HIS A 413 -15.70 36.22 -19.60
CA HIS A 413 -15.28 35.27 -18.58
C HIS A 413 -16.42 34.32 -18.19
N GLU A 414 -17.61 34.86 -17.89
CA GLU A 414 -18.77 34.08 -17.50
C GLU A 414 -19.15 33.07 -18.59
N ARG A 415 -19.24 33.53 -19.85
CA ARG A 415 -19.51 32.67 -21.01
C ARG A 415 -18.47 31.57 -21.17
N LEU A 416 -17.18 31.88 -21.00
CA LEU A 416 -16.11 30.88 -21.08
C LEU A 416 -16.17 29.87 -19.93
N CYS A 417 -16.52 30.30 -18.72
CA CYS A 417 -16.74 29.42 -17.57
C CYS A 417 -17.93 28.47 -17.80
N LEU A 418 -19.00 28.95 -18.44
CA LEU A 418 -20.13 28.10 -18.85
C LEU A 418 -19.70 27.03 -19.85
N VAL A 419 -18.84 27.35 -20.83
CA VAL A 419 -18.30 26.34 -21.77
C VAL A 419 -17.51 25.26 -21.04
N LEU A 420 -16.70 25.62 -20.04
CA LEU A 420 -16.01 24.63 -19.20
C LEU A 420 -17.00 23.76 -18.42
N GLY A 421 -17.98 24.40 -17.79
CA GLY A 421 -18.99 23.73 -16.97
C GLY A 421 -19.86 22.76 -17.78
N ASP A 422 -20.28 23.16 -18.99
CA ASP A 422 -21.07 22.32 -19.89
C ASP A 422 -20.32 21.06 -20.31
N GLU A 423 -19.00 21.15 -20.52
CA GLU A 423 -18.18 19.98 -20.83
C GLU A 423 -18.05 19.03 -19.63
N TRP A 424 -17.88 19.57 -18.42
CA TRP A 424 -17.86 18.76 -17.19
C TRP A 424 -19.21 18.10 -16.93
N LEU A 425 -20.31 18.82 -17.14
CA LEU A 425 -21.67 18.27 -17.07
C LEU A 425 -21.89 17.21 -18.16
N ARG A 426 -21.36 17.38 -19.37
CA ARG A 426 -21.45 16.38 -20.44
C ARG A 426 -20.77 15.08 -20.03
N ILE A 427 -19.59 15.15 -19.44
CA ILE A 427 -18.89 13.97 -18.90
C ILE A 427 -19.77 13.28 -17.87
N ILE A 428 -20.19 14.02 -16.84
CA ILE A 428 -20.95 13.48 -15.72
C ILE A 428 -22.28 12.88 -16.21
N GLY A 429 -23.08 13.64 -16.96
CA GLY A 429 -24.42 13.25 -17.36
C GLY A 429 -24.51 12.26 -18.52
N LYS A 430 -23.53 12.22 -19.43
CA LYS A 430 -23.60 11.39 -20.66
C LYS A 430 -22.51 10.34 -20.78
N GLU A 431 -21.28 10.63 -20.37
CA GLU A 431 -20.17 9.68 -20.53
C GLU A 431 -20.10 8.68 -19.36
N LEU A 432 -20.16 9.15 -18.10
CA LEU A 432 -20.05 8.28 -16.92
C LEU A 432 -21.04 7.10 -16.91
N PRO A 433 -22.33 7.27 -17.29
CA PRO A 433 -23.27 6.15 -17.35
C PRO A 433 -22.92 5.04 -18.34
N GLY A 434 -22.01 5.31 -19.29
CA GLY A 434 -21.51 4.33 -20.24
C GLY A 434 -20.35 3.47 -19.71
N PHE A 435 -19.79 3.78 -18.55
CA PHE A 435 -18.67 3.05 -17.95
C PHE A 435 -19.14 2.03 -16.90
N GLY A 436 -18.54 0.83 -16.94
CA GLY A 436 -18.78 -0.21 -15.95
C GLY A 436 -20.02 -1.06 -16.20
N SER A 437 -20.50 -1.72 -15.13
CA SER A 437 -21.72 -2.54 -15.16
C SER A 437 -22.98 -1.68 -15.11
N ARG A 438 -24.12 -2.26 -15.50
CA ARG A 438 -25.41 -1.55 -15.52
C ARG A 438 -25.71 -0.97 -14.13
N PRO A 439 -25.86 0.38 -13.99
CA PRO A 439 -26.03 1.01 -12.69
C PRO A 439 -27.37 0.63 -12.05
N SER A 440 -27.40 0.58 -10.72
CA SER A 440 -28.63 0.38 -9.95
C SER A 440 -29.55 1.60 -10.06
N THR A 441 -30.85 1.41 -9.79
CA THR A 441 -31.83 2.51 -9.77
C THR A 441 -31.43 3.60 -8.77
N GLU A 442 -30.90 3.20 -7.61
CA GLU A 442 -30.38 4.12 -6.60
C GLU A 442 -29.19 4.95 -7.11
N ALA A 443 -28.25 4.32 -7.84
CA ALA A 443 -27.12 5.04 -8.42
C ALA A 443 -27.57 6.06 -9.48
N ILE A 444 -28.60 5.73 -10.27
CA ILE A 444 -29.18 6.63 -11.27
C ILE A 444 -29.87 7.82 -10.59
N ASP A 445 -30.67 7.60 -9.55
CA ASP A 445 -31.35 8.66 -8.80
C ASP A 445 -30.34 9.62 -8.13
N ASN A 446 -29.32 9.05 -7.48
CA ASN A 446 -28.23 9.83 -6.87
C ASN A 446 -27.46 10.65 -7.91
N GLN A 447 -27.11 10.04 -9.04
CA GLN A 447 -26.46 10.72 -10.16
C GLN A 447 -27.29 11.92 -10.65
N GLY A 448 -28.61 11.75 -10.77
CA GLY A 448 -29.52 12.83 -11.19
C GLY A 448 -29.56 13.99 -10.21
N LYS A 449 -29.72 13.70 -8.91
CA LYS A 449 -29.70 14.70 -7.82
C LYS A 449 -28.37 15.46 -7.76
N PHE A 450 -27.27 14.71 -7.84
CA PHE A 450 -25.93 15.30 -7.86
C PHE A 450 -25.75 16.20 -9.09
N PHE A 451 -26.16 15.73 -10.27
CA PHE A 451 -26.00 16.47 -11.52
C PHE A 451 -26.69 17.84 -11.49
N GLU A 452 -27.92 17.94 -10.96
CA GLU A 452 -28.61 19.23 -10.83
C GLU A 452 -27.95 20.14 -9.79
N SER A 453 -27.47 19.58 -8.68
CA SER A 453 -26.73 20.32 -7.65
C SER A 453 -25.41 20.86 -8.20
N PHE A 454 -24.67 20.04 -8.94
CA PHE A 454 -23.40 20.41 -9.55
C PHE A 454 -23.58 21.45 -10.66
N ARG A 455 -24.65 21.34 -11.46
CA ARG A 455 -25.03 22.38 -12.44
C ARG A 455 -25.30 23.71 -11.76
N THR A 456 -26.04 23.70 -10.66
CA THR A 456 -26.33 24.91 -9.88
C THR A 456 -25.05 25.53 -9.33
N TRP A 457 -24.19 24.71 -8.75
CA TRP A 457 -22.87 25.13 -8.26
C TRP A 457 -22.01 25.75 -9.38
N LEU A 458 -21.94 25.14 -10.56
CA LEU A 458 -21.17 25.66 -11.70
C LEU A 458 -21.68 27.02 -12.18
N ARG A 459 -22.99 27.19 -12.30
CA ARG A 459 -23.61 28.47 -12.74
C ARG A 459 -23.31 29.62 -11.79
N ALA A 460 -23.11 29.34 -10.50
CA ALA A 460 -22.75 30.36 -9.53
C ALA A 460 -21.30 30.85 -9.65
N ARG A 461 -20.40 30.13 -10.35
CA ARG A 461 -18.96 30.44 -10.36
C ARG A 461 -18.56 31.55 -11.34
N GLY A 462 -19.16 31.61 -12.52
CA GLY A 462 -18.83 32.65 -13.52
C GLY A 462 -18.94 34.08 -12.96
N PRO A 463 -20.11 34.45 -12.38
CA PRO A 463 -20.31 35.79 -11.81
C PRO A 463 -19.41 36.13 -10.61
N GLN A 464 -18.79 35.12 -9.96
CA GLN A 464 -17.87 35.33 -8.83
C GLN A 464 -16.46 35.76 -9.26
N GLN A 465 -16.18 35.81 -10.57
CA GLN A 465 -14.89 36.23 -11.13
C GLN A 465 -13.69 35.45 -10.56
N ILE A 466 -13.89 34.13 -10.39
CA ILE A 466 -12.87 33.23 -9.84
C ILE A 466 -12.04 32.55 -10.94
N ILE A 467 -10.83 32.11 -10.58
CA ILE A 467 -9.96 31.35 -11.48
C ILE A 467 -10.46 29.90 -11.59
N MET A 468 -10.93 29.52 -12.78
CA MET A 468 -11.44 28.16 -13.05
C MET A 468 -10.40 27.20 -13.65
N VAL A 469 -9.29 27.71 -14.19
CA VAL A 469 -8.25 26.90 -14.87
C VAL A 469 -6.84 27.45 -14.66
N GLY A 470 -5.83 26.59 -14.80
CA GLY A 470 -4.41 26.96 -14.72
C GLY A 470 -3.84 26.82 -13.31
N SER A 471 -2.66 27.39 -13.07
CA SER A 471 -1.96 27.25 -11.77
C SER A 471 -2.58 28.03 -10.62
N GLY A 472 -3.45 28.99 -10.92
CA GLY A 472 -4.17 29.80 -9.91
C GLY A 472 -5.57 29.29 -9.58
N SER A 473 -6.08 28.25 -10.26
CA SER A 473 -7.36 27.67 -9.87
C SER A 473 -7.21 26.95 -8.53
N GLU A 474 -8.30 26.87 -7.77
CA GLU A 474 -8.33 26.20 -6.47
C GLU A 474 -9.51 25.20 -6.40
N GLY A 475 -9.45 24.33 -5.40
CA GLY A 475 -10.47 23.35 -5.07
C GLY A 475 -11.00 22.51 -6.23
N MET A 476 -12.33 22.37 -6.31
CA MET A 476 -13.01 21.52 -7.28
C MET A 476 -12.71 21.91 -8.73
N ALA A 477 -12.53 23.21 -9.02
CA ALA A 477 -12.21 23.67 -10.37
C ALA A 477 -10.84 23.13 -10.83
N THR A 478 -9.83 23.17 -9.95
CA THR A 478 -8.51 22.58 -10.23
C THR A 478 -8.58 21.08 -10.44
N LEU A 479 -9.32 20.37 -9.59
CA LEU A 479 -9.45 18.91 -9.68
C LEU A 479 -10.07 18.51 -11.03
N MET A 480 -11.17 19.16 -11.42
CA MET A 480 -11.85 18.89 -12.69
C MET A 480 -11.02 19.27 -13.91
N HIS A 481 -10.37 20.44 -13.90
CA HIS A 481 -9.51 20.86 -14.99
C HIS A 481 -8.30 19.92 -15.15
N THR A 482 -7.65 19.54 -14.05
CA THR A 482 -6.46 18.67 -14.04
C THR A 482 -6.78 17.24 -14.48
N TYR A 483 -7.97 16.75 -14.12
CA TYR A 483 -8.45 15.43 -14.54
C TYR A 483 -8.53 15.26 -16.06
N LEU A 484 -8.78 16.35 -16.80
CA LEU A 484 -8.87 16.32 -18.27
C LEU A 484 -7.55 16.65 -18.98
N LEU A 485 -6.46 16.90 -18.25
CA LEU A 485 -5.13 17.07 -18.83
C LEU A 485 -4.41 15.71 -18.95
N PRO A 486 -3.53 15.52 -19.96
CA PRO A 486 -2.64 14.36 -19.98
C PRO A 486 -1.76 14.33 -18.71
N GLN A 487 -1.85 13.28 -17.90
CA GLN A 487 -1.07 13.10 -16.68
C GLN A 487 -0.17 11.85 -16.78
N PRO A 488 1.07 11.88 -16.28
CA PRO A 488 1.97 10.72 -16.26
C PRO A 488 1.64 9.68 -15.16
N ILE A 489 0.57 9.85 -14.40
CA ILE A 489 0.15 9.02 -13.25
C ILE A 489 -1.39 9.00 -13.27
N PRO A 490 -2.08 7.93 -12.81
CA PRO A 490 -3.53 7.97 -12.61
C PRO A 490 -3.96 9.24 -11.88
N SER A 491 -5.07 9.84 -12.32
CA SER A 491 -5.53 11.12 -11.76
C SER A 491 -5.98 10.98 -10.31
N THR A 492 -5.92 12.07 -9.53
CA THR A 492 -6.47 12.16 -8.16
C THR A 492 -7.94 11.74 -8.07
N LEU A 493 -8.69 11.89 -9.15
CA LEU A 493 -10.12 11.59 -9.21
C LEU A 493 -10.45 10.19 -9.75
N THR A 494 -9.50 9.49 -10.37
CA THR A 494 -9.76 8.17 -10.94
C THR A 494 -10.17 7.18 -9.84
N GLY A 495 -11.28 6.47 -10.05
CA GLY A 495 -11.85 5.55 -9.06
C GLY A 495 -12.62 6.24 -7.92
N ARG A 496 -12.86 7.56 -7.99
CA ARG A 496 -13.63 8.31 -6.99
C ARG A 496 -14.98 8.75 -7.55
N ARG A 497 -15.83 9.28 -6.67
CA ARG A 497 -17.10 9.93 -7.03
C ARG A 497 -17.06 11.39 -6.64
N LEU A 498 -17.80 12.22 -7.36
CA LEU A 498 -18.16 13.54 -6.89
C LEU A 498 -19.41 13.44 -6.03
N ALA A 499 -19.58 14.32 -5.06
CA ALA A 499 -20.74 14.31 -4.19
C ALA A 499 -21.25 15.71 -3.89
N THR A 500 -22.52 15.79 -3.52
CA THR A 500 -23.10 16.95 -2.84
C THR A 500 -23.39 16.55 -1.40
N THR A 501 -23.15 17.48 -0.50
CA THR A 501 -23.41 17.32 0.94
C THR A 501 -24.75 17.96 1.33
N LYS A 502 -25.27 17.68 2.52
CA LYS A 502 -26.57 18.21 2.99
C LYS A 502 -26.61 19.74 3.06
N THR A 503 -25.48 20.39 3.26
CA THR A 503 -25.41 21.87 3.22
C THR A 503 -25.21 22.44 1.81
N GLY A 504 -25.22 21.59 0.78
CA GLY A 504 -25.09 21.99 -0.63
C GLY A 504 -23.65 22.15 -1.11
N ARG A 505 -22.64 21.74 -0.33
CA ARG A 505 -21.23 21.78 -0.77
C ARG A 505 -20.91 20.64 -1.72
N ILE A 506 -19.99 20.89 -2.65
CA ILE A 506 -19.44 19.86 -3.54
C ILE A 506 -18.25 19.19 -2.87
N ALA A 507 -18.17 17.88 -3.02
CA ALA A 507 -17.13 17.04 -2.43
C ALA A 507 -16.58 16.01 -3.43
N VAL A 508 -15.41 15.48 -3.13
CA VAL A 508 -14.87 14.26 -3.74
C VAL A 508 -14.87 13.18 -2.67
N VAL A 509 -15.46 12.04 -2.97
CA VAL A 509 -15.65 10.93 -2.04
C VAL A 509 -15.13 9.61 -2.61
N PRO A 510 -14.81 8.61 -1.77
CA PRO A 510 -14.44 7.26 -2.24
C PRO A 510 -15.55 6.60 -3.05
N ARG A 511 -15.21 5.59 -3.86
CA ARG A 511 -16.20 4.83 -4.64
C ARG A 511 -17.29 4.18 -3.79
N ASP A 512 -16.97 3.79 -2.56
CA ASP A 512 -17.88 3.09 -1.66
C ASP A 512 -18.74 4.04 -0.82
N ALA A 513 -18.73 5.34 -1.11
CA ALA A 513 -19.57 6.33 -0.46
C ALA A 513 -21.07 6.05 -0.68
N HIS A 514 -21.85 6.23 0.38
CA HIS A 514 -23.31 6.14 0.39
C HIS A 514 -23.92 7.44 0.92
N VAL A 515 -25.19 7.66 0.57
CA VAL A 515 -25.99 8.74 1.16
C VAL A 515 -26.08 8.52 2.66
N GLY A 516 -25.84 9.57 3.44
CA GLY A 516 -25.83 9.51 4.90
C GLY A 516 -24.45 9.23 5.53
N ASP A 517 -23.42 8.93 4.74
CA ASP A 517 -22.05 8.87 5.25
C ASP A 517 -21.61 10.25 5.77
N LEU A 518 -20.89 10.26 6.89
CA LEU A 518 -20.45 11.46 7.59
C LEU A 518 -19.13 11.96 7.02
N VAL A 519 -19.05 13.24 6.70
CA VAL A 519 -17.79 13.94 6.44
C VAL A 519 -17.24 14.41 7.77
N VAL A 520 -16.07 13.91 8.17
CA VAL A 520 -15.49 14.15 9.50
C VAL A 520 -14.07 14.68 9.37
N GLN A 521 -13.75 15.70 10.15
CA GLN A 521 -12.38 16.13 10.38
C GLN A 521 -11.89 15.50 11.69
N LEU A 522 -11.03 14.49 11.59
CA LEU A 522 -10.35 13.94 12.75
C LEU A 522 -9.20 14.85 13.18
N ALA A 523 -8.82 14.70 14.45
CA ALA A 523 -7.72 15.42 15.02
C ALA A 523 -6.36 14.97 14.46
N GLY A 524 -5.71 15.81 13.65
CA GLY A 524 -4.37 15.56 13.10
C GLY A 524 -4.29 15.36 11.58
N PRO A 525 -5.09 14.47 10.97
CA PRO A 525 -5.11 14.27 9.52
C PRO A 525 -5.36 15.58 8.76
N GLN A 526 -4.71 15.73 7.61
CA GLN A 526 -4.86 16.93 6.77
C GLN A 526 -6.09 16.89 5.87
N ASN A 527 -6.62 15.70 5.60
CA ASN A 527 -7.77 15.47 4.74
C ASN A 527 -9.00 15.13 5.59
N PHE A 528 -10.19 15.43 5.06
CA PHE A 528 -11.43 14.95 5.65
C PHE A 528 -11.56 13.44 5.43
N LEU A 529 -12.22 12.76 6.35
CA LEU A 529 -12.49 11.34 6.25
C LEU A 529 -14.00 11.13 6.15
N LEU A 530 -14.36 10.14 5.34
CA LEU A 530 -15.73 9.68 5.22
C LEU A 530 -15.96 8.51 6.17
N LEU A 531 -16.89 8.65 7.11
CA LEU A 531 -17.22 7.65 8.13
C LEU A 531 -18.67 7.18 7.96
N ARG A 532 -18.90 5.87 7.99
CA ARG A 532 -20.23 5.27 7.99
C ARG A 532 -20.61 4.88 9.41
N ARG A 533 -21.80 5.26 9.87
CA ARG A 533 -22.31 4.82 11.19
C ARG A 533 -22.56 3.31 11.17
N ASP A 534 -22.02 2.60 12.15
CA ASP A 534 -22.33 1.18 12.38
C ASP A 534 -23.60 1.07 13.23
N SER A 535 -24.58 0.30 12.75
CA SER A 535 -25.84 0.08 13.47
C SER A 535 -25.69 -0.95 14.61
N ARG A 536 -24.56 -1.64 14.70
CA ARG A 536 -24.28 -2.59 15.78
C ARG A 536 -24.03 -1.82 17.08
N ALA A 537 -24.91 -2.03 18.06
CA ALA A 537 -24.70 -1.54 19.41
C ALA A 537 -23.43 -2.17 20.00
N ARG A 538 -22.49 -1.34 20.44
CA ARG A 538 -21.37 -1.78 21.29
C ARG A 538 -21.70 -1.43 22.73
N GLY A 539 -21.35 -2.31 23.66
CA GLY A 539 -21.74 -2.22 25.07
C GLY A 539 -21.22 -0.95 25.75
N GLN A 540 -21.91 -0.52 26.81
CA GLN A 540 -21.54 0.66 27.63
C GLN A 540 -20.10 0.59 28.15
N ASP A 541 -19.57 -0.61 28.37
CA ASP A 541 -18.20 -0.85 28.81
C ASP A 541 -17.16 -0.29 27.83
N LEU A 542 -17.41 -0.37 26.52
CA LEU A 542 -16.47 0.16 25.51
C LEU A 542 -16.36 1.68 25.58
N GLU A 543 -17.47 2.38 25.77
CA GLU A 543 -17.46 3.85 25.89
C GLU A 543 -16.68 4.29 27.13
N ILE A 544 -16.85 3.57 28.25
CA ILE A 544 -16.10 3.81 29.49
C ILE A 544 -14.60 3.58 29.27
N ASP A 545 -14.22 2.48 28.60
CA ASP A 545 -12.83 2.16 28.30
C ASP A 545 -12.18 3.22 27.41
N ILE A 546 -12.87 3.63 26.35
CA ILE A 546 -12.41 4.69 25.43
C ILE A 546 -12.16 6.00 26.18
N LYS A 547 -13.15 6.46 26.94
CA LYS A 547 -13.05 7.73 27.69
C LYS A 547 -11.95 7.66 28.73
N THR A 548 -11.79 6.52 29.41
CA THR A 548 -10.72 6.31 30.39
C THR A 548 -9.34 6.34 29.74
N ALA A 549 -9.17 5.67 28.59
CA ALA A 549 -7.90 5.67 27.87
C ALA A 549 -7.53 7.06 27.33
N LEU A 550 -8.50 7.81 26.79
CA LEU A 550 -8.27 9.20 26.34
C LEU A 550 -7.95 10.14 27.51
N ARG A 551 -8.58 9.96 28.68
CA ARG A 551 -8.26 10.72 29.91
C ARG A 551 -6.82 10.48 30.37
N ALA A 552 -6.35 9.23 30.32
CA ALA A 552 -4.98 8.89 30.70
C ALA A 552 -3.92 9.60 29.84
N LEU A 553 -4.20 9.79 28.54
CA LEU A 553 -3.33 10.55 27.64
C LEU A 553 -3.25 12.04 28.02
N ASN A 554 -4.34 12.63 28.51
CA ASN A 554 -4.41 14.04 28.91
C ASN A 554 -3.72 14.33 30.26
N GLY A 555 -3.54 13.32 31.11
CA GLY A 555 -2.91 13.46 32.43
C GLY A 555 -1.37 13.47 32.43
N ASN A 556 -0.74 13.34 31.28
CA ASN A 556 0.72 13.23 31.17
C ASN A 556 1.35 14.60 30.86
N ASP A 557 1.99 15.21 31.88
CA ASP A 557 2.61 16.54 31.81
C ASP A 557 3.71 16.68 30.73
N SER A 558 4.20 15.56 30.15
CA SER A 558 5.17 15.56 29.06
C SER A 558 4.57 15.90 27.69
N VAL A 559 3.24 15.78 27.52
CA VAL A 559 2.53 16.29 26.34
C VAL A 559 2.47 17.79 26.51
N LYS A 560 3.51 18.48 26.04
CA LYS A 560 3.62 19.95 26.08
C LYS A 560 2.32 20.51 25.50
N VAL A 561 1.46 20.94 26.42
CA VAL A 561 0.13 21.46 26.18
C VAL A 561 0.22 22.55 25.12
N ASP A 562 -0.07 22.19 23.87
CA ASP A 562 -0.60 23.16 22.95
C ASP A 562 -1.92 23.57 23.61
N ARG A 563 -2.01 24.81 24.09
CA ARG A 563 -3.15 25.35 24.87
C ARG A 563 -4.47 25.39 24.06
N ARG A 564 -4.69 24.52 23.08
CA ARG A 564 -5.55 24.78 21.93
C ARG A 564 -6.48 23.65 21.50
N LEU A 565 -6.73 22.65 22.36
CA LEU A 565 -8.07 22.05 22.39
C LEU A 565 -8.62 21.93 23.81
N GLU A 566 -9.61 22.78 24.11
CA GLU A 566 -10.54 22.57 25.23
C GLU A 566 -11.28 21.23 25.13
N ALA A 567 -11.38 20.64 23.94
CA ALA A 567 -12.13 19.40 23.75
C ALA A 567 -11.57 18.25 24.60
N MET A 568 -10.25 18.14 24.80
CA MET A 568 -9.70 17.10 25.68
C MET A 568 -10.08 17.30 27.16
N LYS A 569 -10.48 18.51 27.58
CA LYS A 569 -11.05 18.77 28.91
C LYS A 569 -12.50 18.29 29.03
N LYS A 570 -13.18 18.11 27.89
CA LYS A 570 -14.60 17.73 27.80
C LYS A 570 -14.80 16.30 27.30
N VAL A 571 -13.77 15.44 27.34
CA VAL A 571 -13.83 14.04 26.85
C VAL A 571 -15.00 13.26 27.44
N ASP A 572 -15.32 13.49 28.72
CA ASP A 572 -16.43 12.80 29.39
C ASP A 572 -17.82 13.25 28.87
N GLU A 573 -17.92 14.49 28.37
CA GLU A 573 -19.12 15.08 27.77
C GLU A 573 -19.31 14.67 26.29
N MET A 574 -18.25 14.19 25.63
CA MET A 574 -18.31 13.79 24.22
C MET A 574 -19.12 12.51 24.02
N GLY A 575 -19.95 12.50 22.98
CA GLY A 575 -20.59 11.27 22.50
C GLY A 575 -19.59 10.36 21.78
N VAL A 576 -19.75 9.04 21.93
CA VAL A 576 -19.00 8.03 21.16
C VAL A 576 -19.86 7.52 20.00
N LYS A 577 -19.40 7.72 18.76
CA LYS A 577 -20.02 7.22 17.53
C LYS A 577 -19.25 6.00 17.01
N ASN A 578 -19.94 4.86 16.90
CA ASN A 578 -19.37 3.67 16.25
C ASN A 578 -19.41 3.86 14.73
N CYS A 579 -18.25 3.73 14.10
CA CYS A 579 -18.11 3.98 12.68
C CYS A 579 -17.21 2.97 11.97
N THR A 580 -17.44 2.84 10.67
CA THR A 580 -16.53 2.22 9.70
C THR A 580 -15.89 3.35 8.90
N LEU A 581 -14.57 3.35 8.78
CA LEU A 581 -13.86 4.27 7.90
C LEU A 581 -14.06 3.85 6.43
N VAL A 582 -14.69 4.72 5.65
CA VAL A 582 -14.94 4.50 4.21
C VAL A 582 -13.76 5.01 3.37
N GLY A 583 -13.10 6.09 3.77
CA GLY A 583 -11.89 6.59 3.13
C GLY A 583 -11.73 8.10 3.14
N GLU A 584 -10.69 8.60 2.46
CA GLU A 584 -10.43 10.04 2.39
C GLU A 584 -11.41 10.76 1.45
N CYS A 585 -11.84 11.94 1.85
CA CYS A 585 -12.66 12.84 1.06
C CYS A 585 -12.14 14.29 1.08
N TYR A 586 -12.64 15.09 0.13
CA TYR A 586 -12.38 16.52 0.04
C TYR A 586 -13.72 17.25 -0.06
N VAL A 587 -13.82 18.42 0.56
CA VAL A 587 -14.99 19.28 0.45
C VAL A 587 -14.55 20.67 -0.01
N ASP A 588 -15.14 21.12 -1.11
CA ASP A 588 -14.81 22.38 -1.76
C ASP A 588 -15.06 23.57 -0.83
N GLY A 589 -14.06 24.46 -0.71
CA GLY A 589 -14.12 25.65 0.12
C GLY A 589 -14.05 25.42 1.64
N VAL A 590 -13.91 24.17 2.11
CA VAL A 590 -13.74 23.88 3.54
C VAL A 590 -12.27 23.69 3.84
N THR A 591 -11.74 24.54 4.71
CA THR A 591 -10.37 24.43 5.24
C THR A 591 -10.40 23.67 6.57
N GLY A 592 -9.43 22.76 6.75
CA GLY A 592 -9.31 21.93 7.95
C GLY A 592 -9.16 22.74 9.24
N TRP A 593 -9.19 22.02 10.37
CA TRP A 593 -9.22 22.51 11.76
C TRP A 593 -9.05 24.03 11.95
N LYS A 594 -10.17 24.76 11.90
CA LYS A 594 -10.22 26.17 12.31
C LYS A 594 -10.37 26.23 13.83
N ILE A 595 -9.53 27.01 14.51
CA ILE A 595 -9.73 27.40 15.92
C ILE A 595 -10.94 28.34 16.00
N ARG A 596 -12.14 27.83 15.76
CA ARG A 596 -13.36 28.51 16.21
C ARG A 596 -14.03 27.60 17.21
N GLU A 597 -14.33 28.18 18.35
CA GLU A 597 -14.91 27.62 19.58
C GLU A 597 -16.34 27.06 19.39
N GLN A 598 -16.71 26.62 18.18
CA GLN A 598 -18.09 26.35 17.75
C GLN A 598 -18.36 24.90 17.30
N TYR A 599 -17.35 24.04 17.16
CA TYR A 599 -17.58 22.65 16.75
C TYR A 599 -17.69 21.73 17.97
N ASP A 600 -18.87 21.12 18.13
CA ASP A 600 -19.09 20.05 19.10
C ASP A 600 -18.26 18.83 18.69
N CYS A 601 -17.16 18.63 19.40
CA CYS A 601 -16.28 17.50 19.17
C CYS A 601 -16.92 16.21 19.71
N GLU A 602 -16.63 15.11 19.02
CA GLU A 602 -17.10 13.77 19.38
C GLU A 602 -15.95 12.77 19.23
N ILE A 603 -16.19 11.55 19.73
CA ILE A 603 -15.25 10.44 19.63
C ILE A 603 -15.77 9.44 18.60
N TYR A 604 -14.98 9.14 17.59
CA TYR A 604 -15.29 8.18 16.55
C TYR A 604 -14.56 6.87 16.84
N ALA A 605 -15.31 5.81 17.16
CA ALA A 605 -14.79 4.47 17.41
C ALA A 605 -14.79 3.65 16.12
N LEU A 606 -13.61 3.43 15.56
CA LEU A 606 -13.39 2.78 14.27
C LEU A 606 -13.04 1.29 14.46
N ARG A 607 -13.77 0.42 13.77
CA ARG A 607 -13.42 -0.99 13.61
C ARG A 607 -13.45 -1.39 12.16
#